data_AF-A0A821ZH67-F1
#
_entry.id   AF-A0A821ZH67-F1
#
_cell.length_a   1.000
_cell.length_b   1.000
_cell.length_c   1.000
_cell.angle_alpha   90.00
_cell.angle_beta   90.00
_cell.angle_gamma   90.00
#
_symmetry.space_group_name_H-M   'P 1'
#
loop_
_entity.id
_entity.type
_entity.pdbx_description
1 polymer ?
#
loop_
_entity_poly.entity_id
_entity_poly.type
_entity_poly.pdbx_seq_one_letter_code
_entity_poly.pdbx_strand_id
1 'polypeptide(L)' 'MKTIQTIRLRTHINCLYFTKDFSHLLVGVKDGKLIVLTAEKKSLTKNVTKNN' A
#
# COMPACT_ATOMS: atom_id res chain seq x y z
N MET A 1 3.42 17.65 -5.86
CA MET A 1 2.86 17.31 -4.52
C MET A 1 2.83 15.80 -4.38
N LYS A 2 3.48 15.22 -3.35
CA LYS A 2 3.33 13.79 -3.02
C LYS A 2 2.13 13.66 -2.08
N THR A 3 1.14 12.85 -2.44
CA THR A 3 0.00 12.54 -1.56
C THR A 3 0.47 11.56 -0.49
N ILE A 4 0.28 11.90 0.79
CA ILE A 4 0.51 11.00 1.91
C ILE A 4 -0.81 10.28 2.21
N GLN A 5 -0.78 8.95 2.29
CA GLN A 5 -1.93 8.15 2.71
C GLN A 5 -1.62 7.53 4.08
N THR A 6 -2.56 7.67 5.01
CA THR A 6 -2.41 7.15 6.38
C THR A 6 -3.36 5.99 6.61
N ILE A 7 -2.87 4.91 7.21
CA ILE A 7 -3.65 3.74 7.60
C ILE A 7 -3.60 3.60 9.12
N ARG A 8 -4.77 3.50 9.75
CA ARG A 8 -4.89 3.31 11.21
C ARG A 8 -5.31 1.88 11.52
N LEU A 9 -4.49 1.18 12.29
CA LEU A 9 -4.81 -0.14 12.82
C LEU A 9 -5.31 -0.01 14.27
N ARG A 10 -6.24 -0.88 14.67
CA ARG A 10 -6.78 -0.94 16.04
C ARG A 10 -5.95 -1.85 16.98
N THR A 11 -4.75 -2.21 16.57
CA THR A 11 -3.84 -3.11 17.29
C THR A 11 -2.42 -2.54 17.23
N HIS A 12 -1.58 -2.94 18.18
CA HIS A 12 -0.21 -2.44 18.27
C HIS A 12 0.64 -3.00 17.15
N ILE A 13 1.35 -2.12 16.43
CA ILE A 13 2.27 -2.48 15.36
C ILE A 13 3.62 -2.81 16.00
N ASN A 14 4.12 -4.02 15.78
CA ASN A 14 5.41 -4.46 16.31
C ASN A 14 6.53 -4.32 15.27
N CYS A 15 6.23 -4.56 13.99
CA CYS A 15 7.21 -4.49 12.91
C CYS A 15 6.57 -4.14 11.57
N LEU A 16 7.39 -3.56 10.69
CA LEU A 16 7.03 -3.13 9.34
C LEU A 16 8.12 -3.60 8.37
N TYR A 17 7.72 -4.03 7.17
CA TYR A 17 8.66 -4.39 6.11
C TYR A 17 8.05 -4.14 4.73
N PHE A 18 8.73 -3.38 3.89
CA PHE A 18 8.42 -3.35 2.46
C PHE A 18 9.07 -4.52 1.76
N THR A 19 8.29 -5.21 0.95
CA THR A 19 8.81 -6.20 -0.02
C THR A 19 9.87 -5.55 -0.93
N LYS A 20 10.83 -6.36 -1.41
CA LYS A 20 11.98 -5.88 -2.19
C LYS A 20 11.59 -5.11 -3.46
N ASP A 21 10.46 -5.49 -4.07
CA ASP A 21 9.88 -4.87 -5.25
C ASP A 21 8.91 -3.72 -4.92
N PHE A 22 8.77 -3.37 -3.63
CA PHE A 22 7.88 -2.35 -3.09
C PHE A 22 6.40 -2.53 -3.45
N SER A 23 5.98 -3.73 -3.85
CA SER A 23 4.59 -4.01 -4.23
C SER A 23 3.68 -4.18 -3.01
N HIS A 24 4.26 -4.54 -1.86
CA HIS A 24 3.53 -4.77 -0.62
C HIS A 24 4.26 -4.21 0.61
N LEU A 25 3.47 -3.73 1.56
CA LEU A 25 3.87 -3.44 2.93
C LEU A 25 3.33 -4.53 3.87
N LEU A 26 4.23 -5.19 4.57
CA LEU A 26 3.95 -6.20 5.59
C LEU A 26 3.94 -5.54 6.96
N VAL A 27 2.91 -5.81 7.76
CA VAL A 27 2.73 -5.25 9.11
C VAL A 27 2.49 -6.37 10.11
N GLY A 28 3.47 -6.62 10.98
CA GLY A 28 3.32 -7.54 12.10
C GLY A 28 2.66 -6.84 13.28
N VAL A 29 1.58 -7.42 13.81
CA VAL A 29 0.82 -6.86 14.93
C VAL A 29 0.87 -7.75 16.16
N LYS A 30 0.64 -7.17 17.33
CA LYS A 30 0.76 -7.84 18.64
C LYS A 30 -0.01 -9.15 18.77
N ASP A 31 -1.14 -9.27 18.07
CA ASP A 31 -2.02 -10.44 18.13
C ASP A 31 -1.51 -11.63 17.30
N GLY A 32 -0.24 -11.62 16.88
CA GLY A 32 0.40 -12.67 16.09
C GLY A 32 -0.04 -12.72 14.62
N LYS A 33 -0.84 -11.74 14.18
CA LYS A 33 -1.30 -11.63 12.80
C LYS A 33 -0.33 -10.85 11.94
N LEU A 34 -0.33 -11.15 10.64
CA LEU A 34 0.35 -10.39 9.60
C LEU A 34 -0.70 -9.69 8.71
N ILE A 35 -0.61 -8.38 8.58
CA ILE A 35 -1.43 -7.60 7.64
C ILE A 35 -0.57 -7.31 6.41
N VAL A 36 -1.14 -7.54 5.23
CA VAL A 36 -0.50 -7.29 3.94
C VAL A 36 -1.25 -6.17 3.23
N LEU A 37 -0.56 -5.09 2.91
CA LEU A 37 -1.10 -3.95 2.19
C LEU A 37 -0.46 -3.87 0.81
N THR A 38 -1.26 -4.01 -0.24
CA THR A 38 -0.78 -3.85 -1.62
C THR A 38 -0.62 -2.37 -1.94
N ALA A 39 0.58 -1.98 -2.37
CA ALA A 39 0.82 -0.67 -2.93
C ALA A 39 0.34 -0.68 -4.39
N GLU A 40 -0.86 -0.19 -4.65
CA GLU A 40 -1.31 -0.03 -6.03
C GLU A 40 -0.39 0.93 -6.78
N LYS A 41 0.27 0.41 -7.83
CA LYS A 41 0.91 1.25 -8.84
C LYS A 41 -0.21 1.92 -9.61
N LYS A 42 -0.51 3.20 -9.31
CA LYS A 42 -1.41 4.02 -10.14
C LYS A 42 -1.02 3.83 -11.60
N SER A 43 -1.79 3.05 -12.36
CA SER A 43 -1.63 3.00 -13.80
C SER A 43 -1.92 4.41 -14.28
N LEU A 44 -0.95 5.04 -14.94
CA LEU A 44 -1.20 6.23 -15.74
C LEU A 44 -2.37 5.90 -16.67
N THR A 45 -3.56 6.39 -16.34
CA THR A 45 -4.70 6.37 -17.22
C THR A 45 -4.30 7.16 -18.45
N LYS A 46 -3.86 6.45 -19.51
CA LYS A 46 -3.83 7.00 -20.86
C LYS A 46 -5.28 7.30 -21.20
N ASN A 47 -5.71 8.56 -21.00
CA ASN A 47 -6.89 9.08 -21.67
C ASN A 47 -6.58 9.07 -23.17
N VAL A 48 -6.88 7.96 -23.84
CA VAL A 48 -6.94 7.91 -25.29
C VAL A 48 -8.26 8.57 -25.67
N THR A 49 -8.20 9.88 -25.92
CA THR A 49 -9.30 10.60 -26.57
C THR A 49 -9.41 10.05 -27.99
N LYS A 50 -10.35 9.14 -28.21
CA LYS A 50 -10.72 8.67 -29.55
C LYS A 50 -11.72 9.69 -30.09
N ASN A 51 -11.22 10.68 -30.82
CA ASN A 51 -12.09 11.55 -31.64
C ASN A 51 -12.59 10.69 -32.81
N ASN A 52 -13.89 10.41 -32.83
CA ASN A 52 -14.63 10.03 -34.02
C ASN A 52 -15.34 11.26 -34.56
#